data_AF-A0A2E2WWQ8-F1
#
_entry.id   AF-A0A2E2WWQ8-F1
#
_cell.length_a   1.000
_cell.length_b   1.000
_cell.length_c   1.000
_cell.angle_alpha   90.00
_cell.angle_beta   90.00
_cell.angle_gamma   90.00
#
_symmetry.space_group_name_H-M   'P 1'
#
loop_
_entity.id
_entity.type
_entity.pdbx_description
1 polymer ?
#
loop_
_entity_poly.entity_id
_entity_poly.type
_entity_poly.pdbx_seq_one_letter_code
_entity_poly.pdbx_strand_id
1 'polypeptide(L)'
;MSNLKNFTKKISYNFINQKYLEEALTHPSFSKEKSNNFNYQRLEFLGDKILSLIITNYLFKKYPHEKEGELSRRHAVLVSGEIISKVGKAINIQEFLKMSDGEINLGGKENDKNIENAVEALIAAIYLDSGYDEAENFILTHWKFFLDQYIIPPKDPVSKLQEMIQLKSKDLPIYIIEKVGGSDHKPEFCATLEVKFLNKKFSANGNSKKQAQKNVAIIALEEIIEE
;
A
#
# COMPACT_ATOMS: atom_id res chain seq x y z
N MET A 1 19.78 22.71 -7.97
CA MET A 1 20.46 21.77 -8.89
C MET A 1 21.23 20.64 -8.17
N SER A 2 21.91 20.89 -7.03
CA SER A 2 22.58 19.82 -6.26
C SER A 2 21.61 18.78 -5.67
N ASN A 3 20.42 19.21 -5.24
CA ASN A 3 19.46 18.31 -4.59
C ASN A 3 18.81 17.30 -5.57
N LEU A 4 18.45 17.73 -6.79
CA LEU A 4 17.87 16.83 -7.80
C LEU A 4 18.85 15.73 -8.26
N LYS A 5 20.14 16.04 -8.38
CA LYS A 5 21.18 15.05 -8.73
C LYS A 5 21.35 13.99 -7.65
N ASN A 6 21.12 14.34 -6.38
CA ASN A 6 21.13 13.37 -5.30
C ASN A 6 19.88 12.49 -5.34
N PHE A 7 18.73 13.06 -5.72
CA PHE A 7 17.50 12.30 -5.90
C PHE A 7 17.61 11.27 -7.03
N THR A 8 18.11 11.66 -8.22
CA THR A 8 18.30 10.73 -9.35
C THR A 8 19.22 9.56 -9.01
N LYS A 9 20.24 9.80 -8.17
CA LYS A 9 21.07 8.73 -7.61
C LYS A 9 20.30 7.81 -6.66
N LYS A 10 19.47 8.36 -5.76
CA LYS A 10 18.66 7.55 -4.83
C LYS A 10 17.69 6.62 -5.57
N ILE A 11 17.03 7.14 -6.61
CA ILE A 11 16.10 6.36 -7.42
C ILE A 11 16.81 5.49 -8.48
N SER A 12 18.14 5.53 -8.53
CA SER A 12 18.97 4.81 -9.51
C SER A 12 18.55 5.01 -10.97
N TYR A 13 18.06 6.21 -11.31
CA TYR A 13 17.55 6.55 -12.64
C TYR A 13 17.86 8.00 -13.01
N ASN A 14 18.35 8.23 -14.22
CA ASN A 14 18.67 9.56 -14.74
C ASN A 14 17.70 9.94 -15.86
N PHE A 15 16.86 10.95 -15.60
CA PHE A 15 15.88 11.44 -16.57
C PHE A 15 16.53 12.09 -17.80
N ILE A 16 16.07 11.68 -18.98
CA ILE A 16 16.37 12.31 -20.27
C ILE A 16 15.59 13.63 -20.35
N ASN A 17 14.28 13.58 -20.08
CA ASN A 17 13.41 14.73 -20.00
C ASN A 17 13.03 15.04 -18.54
N GLN A 18 13.71 16.04 -17.97
CA GLN A 18 13.50 16.48 -16.59
C GLN A 18 12.07 16.97 -16.30
N LYS A 19 11.28 17.33 -17.33
CA LYS A 19 9.88 17.74 -17.13
C LYS A 19 9.02 16.64 -16.52
N TYR A 20 9.28 15.38 -16.85
CA TYR A 20 8.52 14.26 -16.26
C TYR A 20 8.76 14.15 -14.76
N LEU A 21 10.01 14.30 -14.33
CA LEU A 21 10.36 14.33 -12.91
C LEU A 21 9.76 15.54 -12.21
N GLU A 22 9.80 16.72 -12.84
CA GLU A 22 9.21 17.93 -12.28
C GLU A 22 7.69 17.80 -12.12
N GLU A 23 6.99 17.22 -13.09
CA GLU A 23 5.54 16.99 -13.04
C GLU A 23 5.17 15.99 -11.94
N ALA A 24 5.88 14.86 -11.86
CA ALA A 24 5.67 13.83 -10.85
C ALA A 24 5.87 14.32 -9.41
N LEU A 25 6.74 15.32 -9.22
CA LEU A 25 7.01 15.92 -7.92
C LEU A 25 6.16 17.16 -7.61
N THR A 26 5.20 17.52 -8.47
CA THR A 26 4.37 18.72 -8.30
C THR A 26 2.97 18.34 -7.81
N HIS A 27 2.68 18.71 -6.56
CA HIS A 27 1.37 18.52 -5.95
C HIS A 27 0.32 19.47 -6.55
N PRO A 28 -0.96 19.07 -6.69
CA PRO A 28 -2.03 19.92 -7.23
C PRO A 28 -2.17 21.28 -6.56
N SER A 29 -1.87 21.38 -5.26
CA SER A 29 -1.90 22.65 -4.51
C SER A 29 -0.84 23.66 -4.94
N PHE A 30 0.26 23.21 -5.56
CA PHE A 30 1.32 24.09 -6.05
C PHE A 30 0.96 24.78 -7.37
N SER A 31 0.13 24.13 -8.20
CA SER A 31 -0.28 24.62 -9.52
C SER A 31 -1.34 25.73 -9.38
N LYS A 32 -0.90 26.93 -8.99
CA LYS A 32 -1.76 28.12 -8.78
C LYS A 32 -2.31 28.73 -10.08
N GLU A 33 -1.78 28.38 -11.24
CA GLU A 33 -2.25 28.89 -12.53
C GLU A 33 -3.05 27.83 -13.29
N LYS A 34 -4.36 28.09 -13.44
CA LYS A 34 -5.41 27.22 -13.99
C LYS A 34 -5.19 26.74 -15.44
N SER A 35 -4.05 27.01 -16.08
CA SER A 35 -3.86 26.78 -17.52
C SER A 35 -3.06 25.53 -17.89
N ASN A 36 -2.24 24.94 -17.00
CA ASN A 36 -1.26 23.94 -17.45
C ASN A 36 -1.43 22.48 -16.98
N ASN A 37 -2.39 22.13 -16.11
CA ASN A 37 -2.59 20.76 -15.60
C ASN A 37 -1.28 20.03 -15.18
N PHE A 38 -0.22 20.80 -14.88
CA PHE A 38 1.12 20.28 -14.64
C PHE A 38 1.23 19.93 -13.16
N ASN A 39 0.80 18.72 -12.85
CA ASN A 39 0.84 18.12 -11.53
C ASN A 39 0.80 16.60 -11.68
N TYR A 40 1.07 15.90 -10.59
CA TYR A 40 1.23 14.46 -10.64
C TYR A 40 -0.05 13.66 -10.92
N GLN A 41 -1.27 14.23 -10.89
CA GLN A 41 -2.51 13.43 -10.82
C GLN A 41 -2.74 12.53 -12.03
N ARG A 42 -2.37 12.98 -13.24
CA ARG A 42 -2.47 12.16 -14.45
C ARG A 42 -1.38 11.08 -14.50
N LEU A 43 -0.20 11.41 -13.99
CA LEU A 43 0.91 10.48 -13.88
C LEU A 43 0.63 9.41 -12.81
N GLU A 44 0.07 9.78 -11.67
CA GLU A 44 -0.42 8.88 -10.61
C GLU A 44 -1.34 7.81 -11.21
N PHE A 45 -2.38 8.24 -11.93
CA PHE A 45 -3.33 7.32 -12.57
C PHE A 45 -2.64 6.31 -13.50
N LEU A 46 -1.67 6.75 -14.31
CA LEU A 46 -0.93 5.88 -15.20
C LEU A 46 0.03 4.96 -14.41
N GLY A 47 0.67 5.51 -13.38
CA GLY A 47 1.66 4.87 -12.54
C GLY A 47 1.12 3.68 -11.77
N ASP A 48 -0.08 3.81 -11.19
CA ASP A 48 -0.80 2.70 -10.55
C ASP A 48 -0.95 1.50 -11.50
N LYS A 49 -1.34 1.74 -12.76
CA LYS A 49 -1.51 0.67 -13.76
C LYS A 49 -0.20 0.02 -14.16
N ILE A 50 0.87 0.81 -14.29
CA ILE A 50 2.20 0.31 -14.60
C ILE A 50 2.74 -0.54 -13.44
N LEU A 51 2.65 -0.02 -12.21
CA LEU A 51 3.04 -0.75 -11.00
C LEU A 51 2.29 -2.08 -10.91
N SER A 52 0.96 -2.02 -11.06
CA SER A 52 0.10 -3.20 -11.00
C SER A 52 0.47 -4.25 -12.04
N LEU A 53 0.73 -3.84 -13.29
CA LEU A 53 1.14 -4.74 -14.36
C LEU A 53 2.49 -5.40 -14.07
N ILE A 54 3.49 -4.62 -13.67
CA ILE A 54 4.85 -5.12 -13.41
C ILE A 54 4.86 -6.08 -12.22
N ILE A 55 4.18 -5.73 -11.13
CA ILE A 55 4.06 -6.62 -9.97
C ILE A 55 3.29 -7.89 -10.33
N THR A 56 2.22 -7.80 -11.13
CA THR A 56 1.50 -8.99 -11.61
C THR A 56 2.40 -9.90 -12.44
N ASN A 57 3.16 -9.33 -13.40
CA ASN A 57 4.09 -10.07 -14.24
C ASN A 57 5.18 -10.75 -13.41
N TYR A 58 5.74 -10.05 -12.43
CA TYR A 58 6.73 -10.59 -11.50
C TYR A 58 6.18 -11.77 -10.71
N LEU A 59 5.00 -11.63 -10.10
CA LEU A 59 4.38 -12.68 -9.29
C LEU A 59 4.03 -13.90 -10.13
N PHE A 60 3.47 -13.70 -11.33
CA PHE A 60 3.14 -14.78 -12.25
C PHE A 60 4.36 -15.63 -12.62
N LYS A 61 5.51 -14.98 -12.85
CA LYS A 61 6.78 -15.67 -13.16
C LYS A 61 7.41 -16.32 -11.91
N LYS A 62 7.38 -15.65 -10.76
CA LYS A 62 8.03 -16.12 -9.52
C LYS A 62 7.29 -17.30 -8.88
N TYR A 63 5.96 -17.33 -8.98
CA TYR A 63 5.10 -18.30 -8.31
C TYR A 63 4.19 -19.05 -9.32
N PRO A 64 4.76 -19.84 -10.25
CA PRO A 64 4.02 -20.47 -11.35
C PRO A 64 3.02 -21.55 -10.91
N HIS A 65 3.06 -21.98 -9.65
CA HIS A 65 2.20 -23.01 -9.09
C HIS A 65 1.13 -22.48 -8.13
N GLU A 66 1.15 -21.17 -7.83
CA GLU A 66 0.13 -20.55 -6.98
C GLU A 66 -1.17 -20.31 -7.76
N LYS A 67 -2.30 -20.44 -7.05
CA LYS A 67 -3.61 -20.16 -7.62
C LYS A 67 -3.82 -18.65 -7.72
N GLU A 68 -4.77 -18.25 -8.57
CA GLU A 68 -5.15 -16.84 -8.78
C GLU A 68 -5.36 -16.10 -7.44
N GLY A 69 -6.14 -16.67 -6.50
CA GLY A 69 -6.38 -16.00 -5.22
C GLY A 69 -5.14 -15.83 -4.33
N GLU A 70 -4.09 -16.65 -4.48
CA GLU A 70 -2.82 -16.48 -3.78
C GLU A 70 -2.01 -15.33 -4.39
N LEU A 71 -1.92 -15.32 -5.72
CA LEU A 71 -1.29 -14.24 -6.49
C LEU A 71 -1.97 -12.89 -6.23
N SER A 72 -3.31 -12.86 -6.23
CA SER A 72 -4.11 -11.66 -5.98
C SER A 72 -3.89 -11.10 -4.56
N ARG A 73 -3.69 -11.95 -3.55
CA ARG A 73 -3.35 -11.49 -2.19
C ARG A 73 -1.96 -10.88 -2.11
N ARG A 74 -0.97 -11.50 -2.74
CA ARG A 74 0.39 -10.96 -2.83
C ARG A 74 0.41 -9.62 -3.54
N HIS A 75 -0.27 -9.55 -4.68
CA HIS A 75 -0.41 -8.35 -5.48
C HIS A 75 -1.01 -7.22 -4.65
N ALA A 76 -2.17 -7.46 -4.02
CA ALA A 76 -2.88 -6.46 -3.21
C ALA A 76 -2.02 -5.88 -2.08
N VAL A 77 -1.12 -6.66 -1.50
CA VAL A 77 -0.16 -6.17 -0.50
C VAL A 77 0.93 -5.32 -1.15
N LEU A 78 1.56 -5.82 -2.21
CA LEU A 78 2.70 -5.17 -2.85
C LEU A 78 2.35 -3.84 -3.53
N VAL A 79 1.13 -3.68 -4.01
CA VAL A 79 0.64 -2.41 -4.60
C VAL A 79 -0.16 -1.56 -3.61
N SER A 80 -0.17 -1.92 -2.32
CA SER A 80 -0.91 -1.14 -1.32
C SER A 80 -0.23 0.20 -1.05
N GLY A 81 -1.04 1.22 -0.74
CA GLY A 81 -0.54 2.54 -0.34
C GLY A 81 0.43 2.51 0.84
N GLU A 82 0.30 1.53 1.75
CA GLU A 82 1.26 1.32 2.84
C GLU A 82 2.67 0.98 2.31
N ILE A 83 2.77 0.05 1.36
CA ILE A 83 4.05 -0.32 0.76
C ILE A 83 4.58 0.81 -0.11
N ILE A 84 3.74 1.43 -0.94
CA ILE A 84 4.13 2.55 -1.79
C ILE A 84 4.66 3.71 -0.94
N SER A 85 3.97 4.08 0.15
CA SER A 85 4.44 5.13 1.07
C SER A 85 5.77 4.76 1.73
N LYS A 86 5.94 3.51 2.19
CA LYS A 86 7.23 3.04 2.74
C LYS A 86 8.37 3.16 1.73
N VAL A 87 8.13 2.83 0.46
CA VAL A 87 9.11 3.02 -0.62
C VAL A 87 9.41 4.51 -0.80
N GLY A 88 8.39 5.36 -0.90
CA GLY A 88 8.54 6.81 -1.05
C GLY A 88 9.39 7.43 0.07
N LYS A 89 9.14 7.03 1.32
CA LYS A 89 9.92 7.45 2.48
C LYS A 89 11.36 6.95 2.41
N ALA A 90 11.61 5.72 1.95
CA ALA A 90 12.96 5.18 1.81
C ALA A 90 13.81 5.94 0.78
N ILE A 91 13.19 6.44 -0.29
CA ILE A 91 13.86 7.29 -1.29
C ILE A 91 13.84 8.79 -0.92
N ASN A 92 13.27 9.15 0.23
CA ASN A 92 13.03 10.53 0.70
C ASN A 92 12.26 11.40 -0.29
N ILE A 93 11.25 10.86 -0.99
CA ILE A 93 10.51 11.63 -2.01
C ILE A 93 9.85 12.89 -1.43
N GLN A 94 9.47 12.86 -0.14
CA GLN A 94 8.84 13.98 0.57
C GLN A 94 9.69 15.26 0.58
N GLU A 95 11.01 15.15 0.54
CA GLU A 95 11.91 16.30 0.51
C GLU A 95 11.80 17.08 -0.81
N PHE A 96 11.41 16.40 -1.88
CA PHE A 96 11.39 16.92 -3.25
C PHE A 96 10.00 17.34 -3.73
N LEU A 97 8.94 17.04 -2.96
CA LEU A 97 7.58 17.45 -3.29
C LEU A 97 7.42 18.98 -3.25
N LYS A 98 6.92 19.52 -4.36
CA LYS A 98 6.53 20.92 -4.50
C LYS A 98 5.06 21.04 -4.15
N MET A 99 4.78 21.82 -3.11
CA MET A 99 3.44 22.02 -2.53
C MET A 99 3.27 23.51 -2.19
N SER A 100 2.05 24.00 -2.10
CA SER A 100 1.82 25.34 -1.54
C SER A 100 2.17 25.38 -0.04
N ASP A 101 2.50 26.56 0.47
CA ASP A 101 2.82 26.73 1.91
C ASP A 101 1.67 26.27 2.82
N GLY A 102 0.42 26.46 2.38
CA GLY A 102 -0.76 25.99 3.11
C GLY A 102 -0.78 24.46 3.26
N GLU A 103 -0.48 23.73 2.17
CA GLU A 103 -0.41 22.27 2.20
C GLU A 103 0.76 21.78 3.07
N ILE A 104 1.91 22.45 2.98
CA ILE A 104 3.08 22.12 3.81
C ILE A 104 2.74 22.29 5.30
N ASN A 105 2.07 23.39 5.67
CA ASN A 105 1.69 23.68 7.06
C ASN A 105 0.66 22.67 7.62
N LEU A 106 -0.11 22.01 6.76
CA LEU A 106 -1.02 20.93 7.14
C LEU A 106 -0.32 19.56 7.25
N GLY A 107 1.00 19.51 7.08
CA GLY A 107 1.78 18.28 7.14
C GLY A 107 1.80 17.50 5.81
N GLY A 108 1.49 18.14 4.68
CA GLY A 108 1.36 17.48 3.38
C GLY A 108 2.59 16.70 2.93
N LYS A 109 3.81 17.08 3.36
CA LYS A 109 5.04 16.33 3.06
C LYS A 109 5.12 14.97 3.75
N GLU A 110 4.56 14.84 4.95
CA GLU A 110 4.55 13.60 5.72
C GLU A 110 3.26 12.78 5.50
N ASN A 111 2.32 13.31 4.72
CA ASN A 111 1.07 12.65 4.41
C ASN A 111 1.30 11.44 3.51
N ASP A 112 0.95 10.24 4.00
CA ASP A 112 1.15 8.99 3.29
C ASP A 112 0.50 8.95 1.91
N LYS A 113 -0.67 9.59 1.74
CA LYS A 113 -1.37 9.61 0.45
C LYS A 113 -0.66 10.50 -0.56
N ASN A 114 -0.11 11.64 -0.13
CA ASN A 114 0.70 12.49 -1.01
C ASN A 114 2.00 11.79 -1.45
N ILE A 115 2.62 11.04 -0.54
CA ILE A 115 3.81 10.23 -0.82
C ILE A 115 3.47 9.11 -1.80
N GLU A 116 2.38 8.38 -1.57
CA GLU A 116 1.86 7.32 -2.45
C GLU A 116 1.68 7.83 -3.88
N ASN A 117 0.88 8.89 -4.04
CA ASN A 117 0.56 9.46 -5.34
C ASN A 117 1.80 9.93 -6.10
N ALA A 118 2.78 10.50 -5.38
CA ALA A 118 4.03 10.95 -5.97
C ALA A 118 4.92 9.79 -6.44
N VAL A 119 4.94 8.67 -5.72
CA VAL A 119 5.69 7.48 -6.13
C VAL A 119 5.05 6.84 -7.37
N GLU A 120 3.72 6.74 -7.42
CA GLU A 120 3.02 6.27 -8.62
C GLU A 120 3.31 7.19 -9.81
N ALA A 121 3.24 8.51 -9.60
CA ALA A 121 3.58 9.46 -10.64
C ALA A 121 5.05 9.39 -11.09
N LEU A 122 5.98 9.10 -10.18
CA LEU A 122 7.38 8.88 -10.51
C LEU A 122 7.55 7.64 -11.40
N ILE A 123 6.82 6.55 -11.12
CA ILE A 123 6.81 5.34 -11.94
C ILE A 123 6.34 5.68 -13.37
N ALA A 124 5.24 6.43 -13.50
CA ALA A 124 4.76 6.88 -14.80
C ALA A 124 5.76 7.81 -15.52
N ALA A 125 6.42 8.70 -14.78
CA ALA A 125 7.44 9.58 -15.32
C ALA A 125 8.62 8.79 -15.91
N ILE A 126 9.13 7.77 -15.21
CA ILE A 126 10.19 6.89 -15.70
C ILE A 126 9.73 6.14 -16.95
N TYR A 127 8.51 5.58 -16.92
CA TYR A 127 7.93 4.88 -18.05
C TYR A 127 7.77 5.76 -19.29
N LEU A 128 7.31 7.00 -19.14
CA LEU A 128 7.16 7.92 -20.26
C LEU A 128 8.51 8.41 -20.80
N ASP A 129 9.53 8.44 -19.96
CA ASP A 129 10.88 8.89 -20.32
C ASP A 129 11.70 7.79 -21.04
N SER A 130 11.65 6.54 -20.56
CA SER A 130 12.49 5.43 -21.09
C SER A 130 11.78 4.08 -21.28
N GLY A 131 10.47 4.00 -21.06
CA GLY A 131 9.67 2.80 -21.36
C GLY A 131 9.58 1.78 -20.23
N TYR A 132 9.07 0.59 -20.57
CA TYR A 132 8.71 -0.46 -19.62
C TYR A 132 9.90 -1.00 -18.82
N ASP A 133 11.02 -1.29 -19.49
CA ASP A 133 12.15 -1.99 -18.87
C ASP A 133 12.78 -1.16 -17.73
N GLU A 134 12.90 0.16 -17.92
CA GLU A 134 13.42 1.07 -16.88
C GLU A 134 12.43 1.24 -15.73
N ALA A 135 11.12 1.26 -16.01
CA ALA A 135 10.09 1.28 -14.97
C ALA A 135 10.09 -0.03 -14.15
N GLU A 136 10.25 -1.17 -14.82
CA GLU A 136 10.39 -2.49 -14.18
C GLU A 136 11.63 -2.54 -13.30
N ASN A 137 12.78 -2.10 -13.82
CA ASN A 137 14.02 -2.05 -13.05
C ASN A 137 13.88 -1.17 -11.79
N PHE A 138 13.28 0.02 -11.92
CA PHE A 138 13.00 0.90 -10.79
C PHE A 138 12.11 0.20 -9.75
N ILE A 139 10.97 -0.36 -10.16
CA ILE A 139 10.03 -1.02 -9.24
C ILE A 139 10.71 -2.20 -8.55
N LEU A 140 11.31 -3.14 -9.29
CA LEU A 140 11.88 -4.36 -8.70
C LEU A 140 13.06 -4.05 -7.76
N THR A 141 13.83 -3.00 -8.03
CA THR A 141 14.90 -2.54 -7.15
C THR A 141 14.35 -2.01 -5.83
N HIS A 142 13.36 -1.12 -5.88
CA HIS A 142 12.86 -0.44 -4.67
C HIS A 142 11.83 -1.28 -3.90
N TRP A 143 11.17 -2.23 -4.55
CA TRP A 143 10.28 -3.21 -3.90
C TRP A 143 11.01 -4.44 -3.37
N LYS A 144 12.30 -4.62 -3.68
CA LYS A 144 13.07 -5.85 -3.37
C LYS A 144 12.86 -6.35 -1.95
N PHE A 145 12.98 -5.47 -0.96
CA PHE A 145 12.79 -5.80 0.45
C PHE A 145 11.40 -6.43 0.71
N PHE A 146 10.33 -5.87 0.15
CA PHE A 146 8.97 -6.38 0.33
C PHE A 146 8.72 -7.66 -0.48
N LEU A 147 9.28 -7.77 -1.69
CA LEU A 147 9.19 -8.97 -2.53
C LEU A 147 9.86 -10.19 -1.88
N ASP A 148 10.87 -9.95 -1.05
CA ASP A 148 11.62 -10.99 -0.32
C ASP A 148 10.97 -11.33 1.03
N GLN A 149 10.19 -10.42 1.64
CA GLN A 149 9.49 -10.67 2.93
C GLN A 149 8.24 -11.54 2.79
N TYR A 150 7.44 -11.35 1.76
CA TYR A 150 6.23 -12.16 1.55
C TYR A 150 6.60 -13.45 0.81
N ILE A 151 7.27 -14.39 1.50
CA ILE A 151 7.62 -15.70 0.92
C ILE A 151 6.38 -16.59 0.81
N ILE A 152 5.45 -16.48 1.76
CA ILE A 152 4.16 -17.19 1.79
C ILE A 152 3.05 -16.19 1.41
N PRO A 153 2.01 -16.59 0.64
CA PRO A 153 0.91 -15.68 0.32
C PRO A 153 0.27 -15.19 1.62
N PRO A 154 0.17 -13.88 1.84
CA PRO A 154 -0.48 -13.36 3.04
C PRO A 154 -1.96 -13.74 2.99
N LYS A 155 -2.37 -14.71 3.81
CA LYS A 155 -3.79 -15.02 4.02
C LYS A 155 -4.36 -13.99 4.97
N ASP A 156 -5.44 -13.34 4.56
CA ASP A 156 -6.22 -12.47 5.42
C ASP A 156 -6.64 -13.26 6.69
N PRO A 157 -6.36 -12.76 7.91
CA PRO A 157 -6.64 -13.48 9.15
C PRO A 157 -8.09 -13.90 9.31
N VAL A 158 -9.05 -13.09 8.83
CA VAL A 158 -10.48 -13.41 8.88
C VAL A 158 -10.77 -14.61 7.98
N SER A 159 -10.24 -14.60 6.76
CA SER A 159 -10.39 -15.72 5.81
C SER A 159 -9.72 -17.00 6.32
N LYS A 160 -8.50 -16.90 6.86
CA LYS A 160 -7.77 -18.04 7.43
C LYS A 160 -8.52 -18.64 8.62
N LEU A 161 -9.03 -17.79 9.51
CA LEU A 161 -9.82 -18.23 10.65
C LEU A 161 -11.10 -18.93 10.20
N GLN A 162 -11.82 -18.36 9.23
CA GLN A 162 -13.03 -18.97 8.68
C GLN A 162 -12.74 -20.35 8.09
N GLU A 163 -11.68 -20.50 7.28
CA GLU A 163 -11.26 -21.80 6.76
C GLU A 163 -10.99 -22.81 7.89
N MET A 164 -10.26 -22.39 8.94
CA MET A 164 -9.93 -23.28 10.06
C MET A 164 -11.16 -23.69 10.89
N ILE A 165 -12.07 -22.77 11.17
CA ILE A 165 -13.32 -23.06 11.90
C ILE A 165 -14.20 -24.00 11.06
N GLN A 166 -14.36 -23.74 9.77
CA GLN A 166 -15.14 -24.59 8.88
C GLN A 166 -14.57 -26.01 8.78
N LEU A 167 -13.24 -26.15 8.76
CA LEU A 167 -12.59 -27.46 8.76
C LEU A 167 -12.81 -28.23 10.07
N LYS A 168 -12.80 -27.55 11.23
CA LYS A 168 -12.97 -28.21 12.55
C LYS A 168 -14.43 -28.50 12.91
N SER A 169 -15.36 -27.58 12.67
CA SER A 169 -16.76 -27.73 13.14
C SER A 169 -17.84 -27.54 12.07
N LYS A 170 -17.46 -27.22 10.82
CA LYS A 170 -18.38 -26.82 9.72
C LYS A 170 -19.21 -25.56 10.02
N ASP A 171 -19.00 -24.89 11.15
CA ASP A 171 -19.64 -23.62 11.47
C ASP A 171 -18.93 -22.44 10.80
N LEU A 172 -19.59 -21.28 10.84
CA LEU A 172 -19.00 -19.98 10.51
C LEU A 172 -18.71 -19.19 11.80
N PRO A 173 -17.62 -18.39 11.84
CA PRO A 173 -17.38 -17.45 12.94
C PRO A 173 -18.48 -16.38 12.99
N ILE A 174 -18.95 -16.05 14.21
CA ILE A 174 -19.93 -14.99 14.45
C ILE A 174 -19.21 -13.76 14.99
N TYR A 175 -19.28 -12.65 14.25
CA TYR A 175 -18.70 -11.37 14.63
C TYR A 175 -19.79 -10.38 15.07
N ILE A 176 -19.51 -9.66 16.15
CA ILE A 176 -20.28 -8.48 16.60
C ILE A 176 -19.31 -7.31 16.66
N ILE A 177 -19.57 -6.23 15.92
CA ILE A 177 -18.67 -5.06 15.85
C ILE A 177 -19.44 -3.81 16.24
N GLU A 178 -18.94 -3.12 17.25
CA GLU A 178 -19.60 -1.95 17.86
C GLU A 178 -18.64 -0.76 17.89
N LYS A 179 -19.16 0.47 17.70
CA LYS A 179 -18.38 1.69 17.94
C LYS A 179 -18.35 1.89 19.46
N VAL A 180 -17.16 1.83 20.06
CA VAL A 180 -16.98 1.93 21.51
C VAL A 180 -16.50 3.31 21.95
N GLY A 181 -16.06 4.15 21.01
CA GLY A 181 -15.59 5.49 21.32
C GLY A 181 -15.01 6.23 20.12
N GLY A 182 -14.19 7.23 20.43
CA GLY A 182 -13.48 8.05 19.45
C GLY A 182 -14.32 9.17 18.83
N SER A 183 -13.63 10.23 18.40
CA SER A 183 -14.26 11.34 17.66
C SER A 183 -14.63 10.90 16.23
N ASP A 184 -15.41 11.71 15.51
CA ASP A 184 -15.79 11.39 14.14
C ASP A 184 -14.57 11.29 13.19
N HIS A 185 -13.48 11.96 13.53
CA HIS A 185 -12.22 11.91 12.78
C HIS A 185 -11.26 10.81 13.27
N LYS A 186 -11.52 10.20 14.42
CA LYS A 186 -10.72 9.09 15.00
C LYS A 186 -11.64 8.12 15.76
N PRO A 187 -12.52 7.37 15.07
CA PRO A 187 -13.44 6.47 15.71
C PRO A 187 -12.73 5.22 16.27
N GLU A 188 -13.26 4.67 17.35
CA GLU A 188 -12.80 3.43 17.97
C GLU A 188 -13.89 2.37 17.90
N PHE A 189 -13.53 1.18 17.42
CA PHE A 189 -14.41 0.03 17.28
C PHE A 189 -13.88 -1.14 18.09
N CYS A 190 -14.79 -1.92 18.68
CA CYS A 190 -14.49 -3.22 19.28
C CYS A 190 -15.21 -4.31 18.49
N ALA A 191 -14.48 -5.37 18.14
CA ALA A 191 -15.02 -6.57 17.53
C ALA A 191 -14.97 -7.72 18.54
N THR A 192 -16.10 -8.38 18.75
CA THR A 192 -16.22 -9.62 19.52
C THR A 192 -16.47 -10.78 18.57
N LEU A 193 -15.78 -11.88 18.78
CA LEU A 193 -15.85 -13.11 17.98
C LEU A 193 -16.16 -14.29 18.89
N GLU A 194 -17.16 -15.08 18.53
CA GLU A 194 -17.48 -16.35 19.20
C GLU A 194 -17.02 -17.55 18.36
N VAL A 195 -16.23 -18.44 18.96
CA VAL A 195 -15.78 -19.71 18.36
C VAL A 195 -16.41 -20.87 19.13
N LYS A 196 -17.48 -21.42 18.57
CA LYS A 196 -18.35 -22.39 19.25
C LYS A 196 -17.65 -23.64 19.74
N PHE A 197 -16.82 -24.27 18.90
CA PHE A 197 -16.16 -25.54 19.26
C PHE A 197 -15.12 -25.39 20.37
N LEU A 198 -14.57 -24.18 20.56
CA LEU A 198 -13.70 -23.84 21.69
C LEU A 198 -14.49 -23.43 22.94
N ASN A 199 -15.79 -23.14 22.79
CA ASN A 199 -16.60 -22.48 23.81
C ASN A 199 -15.93 -21.19 24.35
N LYS A 200 -15.27 -20.43 23.47
CA LYS A 200 -14.54 -19.19 23.80
C LYS A 200 -15.04 -17.99 23.01
N LYS A 201 -14.91 -16.82 23.63
CA LYS A 201 -15.14 -15.51 23.01
C LYS A 201 -13.85 -14.70 23.05
N PHE A 202 -13.56 -14.03 21.94
CA PHE A 202 -12.41 -13.16 21.77
C PHE A 202 -12.91 -11.75 21.52
N SER A 203 -12.14 -10.74 21.93
CA SER A 203 -12.44 -9.35 21.60
C SER A 203 -11.17 -8.57 21.27
N ALA A 204 -11.27 -7.63 20.34
CA ALA A 204 -10.18 -6.73 20.00
C ALA A 204 -10.67 -5.39 19.46
N ASN A 205 -9.89 -4.34 19.72
CA ASN A 205 -10.18 -2.99 19.27
C ASN A 205 -9.51 -2.68 17.92
N GLY A 206 -10.05 -1.70 17.19
CA GLY A 206 -9.46 -1.14 15.99
C GLY A 206 -9.99 0.26 15.68
N ASN A 207 -9.21 1.02 14.92
CA ASN A 207 -9.59 2.36 14.45
C ASN A 207 -10.60 2.36 13.28
N SER A 208 -10.98 1.16 12.81
CA SER A 208 -12.04 0.93 11.84
C SER A 208 -12.69 -0.42 12.12
N LYS A 209 -13.92 -0.62 11.63
CA LYS A 209 -14.61 -1.92 11.73
C LYS A 209 -13.75 -3.06 11.16
N LYS A 210 -13.10 -2.82 10.01
CA LYS A 210 -12.22 -3.79 9.33
C LYS A 210 -10.98 -4.11 10.17
N GLN A 211 -10.36 -3.11 10.80
CA GLN A 211 -9.20 -3.33 11.66
C GLN A 211 -9.58 -4.11 12.92
N ALA A 212 -10.69 -3.75 13.58
CA ALA A 212 -11.16 -4.47 14.77
C ALA A 212 -11.44 -5.95 14.45
N GLN A 213 -12.11 -6.22 13.32
CA GLN A 213 -12.37 -7.59 12.86
C GLN A 213 -11.09 -8.39 12.59
N LYS A 214 -10.09 -7.78 11.93
CA LYS A 214 -8.80 -8.43 11.69
C LYS A 214 -8.08 -8.75 13.01
N ASN A 215 -8.05 -7.79 13.94
CA ASN A 215 -7.37 -7.95 15.21
C ASN A 215 -7.96 -9.10 16.03
N VAL A 216 -9.29 -9.20 16.13
CA VAL A 216 -9.91 -10.30 16.89
C VAL A 216 -9.72 -11.65 16.21
N ALA A 217 -9.65 -11.69 14.86
CA ALA A 217 -9.35 -12.91 14.12
C ALA A 217 -7.92 -13.40 14.34
N ILE A 218 -6.95 -12.50 14.51
CA ILE A 218 -5.55 -12.85 14.83
C ILE A 218 -5.48 -13.55 16.20
N ILE A 219 -6.09 -12.95 17.24
CA ILE A 219 -6.11 -13.52 18.59
C ILE A 219 -6.74 -14.92 18.59
N ALA A 220 -7.87 -15.09 17.91
CA ALA A 220 -8.53 -16.40 17.83
C ALA A 220 -7.71 -17.42 17.03
N LEU A 221 -6.97 -17.00 16.00
CA LEU A 221 -6.09 -17.88 15.24
C LEU A 221 -4.91 -18.39 16.07
N GLU A 222 -4.31 -17.54 16.90
CA GLU A 222 -3.22 -17.92 17.80
C GLU A 222 -3.68 -19.04 18.74
N GLU A 223 -4.85 -18.88 19.35
CA GLU A 223 -5.43 -19.90 20.24
C GLU A 223 -5.69 -21.24 19.52
N ILE A 224 -6.25 -21.22 18.30
CA ILE A 224 -6.57 -22.47 17.57
C ILE A 224 -5.30 -23.21 17.11
N ILE A 225 -4.18 -22.50 16.93
CA ILE A 225 -2.90 -23.09 16.49
C ILE A 225 -2.14 -23.73 17.66
N GLU A 226 -2.34 -23.24 18.89
CA GLU A 226 -1.70 -23.78 20.11
C GLU A 226 -2.37 -25.08 20.62
N GLU A 227 -3.57 -25.41 20.15
CA GLU A 227 -4.28 -26.70 20.38
C GLU A 227 -4.02 -27.77 19.32
#